data_AF-A0A6P8P0H2-F1
#
_entry.id   AF-A0A6P8P0H2-F1
#
_cell.length_a   1.000
_cell.length_b   1.000
_cell.length_c   1.000
_cell.angle_alpha   90.00
_cell.angle_beta   90.00
_cell.angle_gamma   90.00
#
_symmetry.space_group_name_H-M   'P 1'
#
loop_
_entity.id
_entity.type
_entity.pdbx_description
1 polymer ?
#
loop_
_entity_poly.entity_id
_entity_poly.type
_entity_poly.pdbx_seq_one_letter_code
_entity_poly.pdbx_strand_id
1 'polypeptide(L)'
;MIKKNEILFVFASLLIIFCEQTSSECKQLTSCSCMFPNWQGYSLMPLVNSRSINSTEQNCAFFFHPCTNKRLSNDQMSECYKGDGASLCATCNNNTFVLGKAEETKIIIESDESKPPVFMFHHENYTTTIALSCCSSCETHLYVESLNKTPNEYHLLLTSTYACKTLMHSKGLSIGSTLLIYLFVISGIYFIGGALTLKFLRGATGWEMMPNHSFWQSLPSLVKDGITFTFNCCRLDSYERI
;
A
#
# COMPACT_ATOMS: atom_id res chain seq x y z
N MET A 1 40.89 18.04 -3.80
CA MET A 1 40.30 18.30 -2.46
C MET A 1 38.80 18.21 -2.58
N ILE A 2 38.19 17.09 -2.20
CA ILE A 2 36.74 17.06 -1.96
C ILE A 2 36.51 17.78 -0.65
N LYS A 3 35.82 18.92 -0.72
CA LYS A 3 35.61 19.81 0.43
C LYS A 3 34.87 19.01 1.51
N LYS A 4 35.28 19.17 2.78
CA LYS A 4 34.61 18.62 3.97
C LYS A 4 33.08 18.78 3.93
N ASN A 5 32.60 19.83 3.28
CA ASN A 5 31.19 20.13 3.03
C ASN A 5 30.46 19.07 2.18
N GLU A 6 31.11 18.46 1.19
CA GLU A 6 30.50 17.43 0.32
C GLU A 6 30.20 16.14 1.11
N ILE A 7 31.14 15.71 1.95
CA ILE A 7 30.97 14.53 2.81
C ILE A 7 29.88 14.79 3.85
N LEU A 8 29.85 15.99 4.41
CA LEU A 8 28.81 16.43 5.34
C LEU A 8 27.44 16.46 4.65
N PHE A 9 27.39 16.86 3.37
CA PHE A 9 26.16 16.87 2.56
C PHE A 9 25.66 15.46 2.29
N VAL A 10 26.53 14.52 1.97
CA VAL A 10 26.16 13.10 1.75
C VAL A 10 25.65 12.48 3.04
N PHE A 11 26.32 12.71 4.18
CA PHE A 11 25.86 12.23 5.49
C PHE A 11 24.55 12.88 5.92
N ALA A 12 24.41 14.19 5.72
CA ALA A 12 23.17 14.91 6.02
C ALA A 12 22.02 14.43 5.12
N SER A 13 22.27 14.20 3.83
CA SER A 13 21.28 13.66 2.90
C SER A 13 20.85 12.24 3.30
N LEU A 14 21.80 11.40 3.74
CA LEU A 14 21.51 10.07 4.30
C LEU A 14 20.65 10.15 5.58
N LEU A 15 20.91 11.10 6.47
CA LEU A 15 20.11 11.30 7.69
C LEU A 15 18.72 11.89 7.40
N ILE A 16 18.58 12.74 6.38
CA ILE A 16 17.29 13.28 5.95
C ILE A 16 16.39 12.18 5.38
N ILE A 17 16.95 11.14 4.75
CA ILE A 17 16.19 9.96 4.28
C ILE A 17 15.55 9.19 5.45
N PHE A 18 16.11 9.26 6.66
CA PHE A 18 15.55 8.62 7.87
C PHE A 18 14.61 9.53 8.67
N CYS A 19 14.44 10.79 8.27
CA CYS A 19 13.51 11.70 8.91
C CYS A 19 12.11 11.48 8.31
N GLU A 20 11.44 10.39 8.70
CA GLU A 20 10.02 10.26 8.38
C GLU A 20 9.25 11.38 9.11
N GLN A 21 8.60 12.25 8.35
CA GLN A 21 7.64 13.20 8.88
C GLN A 21 6.57 12.43 9.66
N THR A 22 6.52 12.63 10.97
CA THR A 22 5.44 12.14 11.84
C THR A 22 4.17 12.95 11.56
N SER A 23 3.53 12.69 10.44
CA SER A 23 2.16 13.15 10.19
C SER A 23 1.23 12.39 11.12
N SER A 24 0.39 13.08 11.90
CA SER A 24 -0.63 12.47 12.77
C SER A 24 -1.85 11.96 12.00
N GLU A 25 -1.83 12.04 10.66
CA GLU A 25 -2.96 11.69 9.81
C GLU A 25 -3.00 10.18 9.54
N CYS A 26 -4.20 9.64 9.29
CA CYS A 26 -4.33 8.24 8.89
C CYS A 26 -3.88 8.09 7.44
N LYS A 27 -2.76 7.42 7.21
CA LYS A 27 -2.29 7.14 5.86
C LYS A 27 -3.10 6.01 5.25
N GLN A 28 -3.82 6.29 4.18
CA GLN A 28 -4.57 5.28 3.44
C GLN A 28 -3.59 4.26 2.84
N LEU A 29 -3.78 2.98 3.20
CA LEU A 29 -2.95 1.87 2.71
C LEU A 29 -3.60 1.16 1.53
N THR A 30 -4.93 1.03 1.56
CA THR A 30 -5.74 0.42 0.50
C THR A 30 -7.07 1.17 0.37
N SER A 31 -7.89 0.79 -0.61
CA SER A 31 -9.27 1.25 -0.79
C SER A 31 -10.18 1.08 0.43
N CYS A 32 -9.80 0.28 1.42
CA CYS A 32 -10.64 0.00 2.59
C CYS A 32 -9.89 -0.04 3.93
N SER A 33 -8.65 0.46 3.94
CA SER A 33 -7.85 0.50 5.15
C SER A 33 -6.96 1.72 5.23
N CYS A 34 -6.89 2.33 6.41
CA CYS A 34 -5.93 3.38 6.72
C CYS A 34 -5.23 3.07 8.04
N MET A 35 -4.00 3.56 8.19
CA MET A 35 -3.18 3.32 9.37
C MET A 35 -2.53 4.62 9.85
N PHE A 36 -2.57 4.83 11.16
CA PHE A 36 -1.89 5.91 11.87
C PHE A 36 -0.43 5.52 12.19
N PRO A 37 0.44 6.49 12.51
CA PRO A 37 1.82 6.22 12.89
C PRO A 37 1.98 5.36 14.16
N ASN A 38 0.95 5.34 15.02
CA ASN A 38 0.94 4.53 16.24
C ASN A 38 0.51 3.07 15.98
N TRP A 39 0.53 2.62 14.72
CA TRP A 39 0.14 1.27 14.29
C TRP A 39 -1.32 0.91 14.58
N GLN A 40 -2.17 1.89 14.89
CA GLN A 40 -3.61 1.69 14.95
C GLN A 40 -4.24 2.13 13.63
N GLY A 41 -5.45 1.70 13.33
CA GLY A 41 -6.13 2.09 12.11
C GLY A 41 -7.50 1.47 11.95
N TYR A 42 -8.09 1.70 10.79
CA TYR A 42 -9.38 1.14 10.40
C TYR A 42 -9.16 0.23 9.20
N SER A 43 -9.76 -0.97 9.22
CA SER A 43 -9.58 -1.95 8.17
C SER A 43 -10.82 -2.81 7.99
N LEU A 44 -11.46 -2.66 6.83
CA LEU A 44 -12.56 -3.54 6.40
C LEU A 44 -12.05 -4.78 5.65
N MET A 45 -10.74 -5.04 5.67
CA MET A 45 -10.13 -6.18 4.98
C MET A 45 -10.73 -7.56 5.34
N PRO A 46 -11.20 -7.81 6.58
CA PRO A 46 -11.92 -9.05 6.91
C PRO A 46 -13.20 -9.26 6.09
N LEU A 47 -13.79 -8.19 5.53
CA LEU A 47 -15.00 -8.21 4.72
C LEU A 47 -14.72 -8.41 3.20
N VAL A 48 -13.46 -8.59 2.77
CA VAL A 48 -13.11 -8.80 1.34
C VAL A 48 -13.76 -10.06 0.75
N ASN A 49 -13.93 -11.09 1.57
CA ASN A 49 -14.52 -12.38 1.16
C ASN A 49 -15.98 -12.53 1.60
N SER A 50 -16.55 -11.52 2.26
CA SER A 50 -17.97 -11.56 2.63
C SER A 50 -18.86 -11.30 1.42
N ARG A 51 -20.14 -11.63 1.53
CA ARG A 51 -21.13 -11.24 0.52
C ARG A 51 -21.30 -9.72 0.55
N SER A 52 -21.79 -9.14 -0.55
CA SER A 52 -22.16 -7.73 -0.59
C SER A 52 -23.21 -7.43 0.48
N ILE A 53 -22.95 -6.40 1.27
CA ILE A 53 -23.83 -5.91 2.33
C ILE A 53 -24.88 -5.06 1.64
N ASN A 54 -26.16 -5.35 1.88
CA ASN A 54 -27.25 -4.63 1.27
C ASN A 54 -28.06 -3.83 2.28
N SER A 55 -28.71 -2.78 1.79
CA SER A 55 -29.66 -1.97 2.53
C SER A 55 -30.78 -1.53 1.59
N THR A 56 -31.97 -1.26 2.11
CA THR A 56 -33.09 -0.81 1.27
C THR A 56 -33.85 0.29 1.99
N GLU A 57 -34.03 1.41 1.31
CA GLU A 57 -34.71 2.61 1.82
C GLU A 57 -35.37 3.35 0.65
N GLN A 58 -36.61 3.84 0.82
CA GLN A 58 -37.32 4.66 -0.18
C GLN A 58 -37.31 4.12 -1.64
N ASN A 59 -37.57 2.82 -1.84
CA ASN A 59 -37.53 2.13 -3.14
C ASN A 59 -36.14 2.08 -3.83
N CYS A 60 -35.08 2.32 -3.06
CA CYS A 60 -33.69 2.16 -3.49
C CYS A 60 -33.03 1.02 -2.70
N ALA A 61 -32.47 0.05 -3.39
CA ALA A 61 -31.64 -1.00 -2.81
C ALA A 61 -30.16 -0.66 -3.04
N PHE A 62 -29.41 -0.51 -1.96
CA PHE A 62 -27.97 -0.24 -1.96
C PHE A 62 -27.22 -1.54 -1.75
N PHE A 63 -26.11 -1.71 -2.48
CA PHE A 63 -25.23 -2.87 -2.39
C PHE A 63 -23.80 -2.39 -2.24
N PHE A 64 -23.17 -2.72 -1.12
CA PHE A 64 -21.82 -2.34 -0.79
C PHE A 64 -20.94 -3.57 -0.62
N HIS A 65 -19.80 -3.58 -1.29
CA HIS A 65 -18.75 -4.55 -1.09
C HIS A 65 -17.43 -3.82 -0.83
N PRO A 66 -16.84 -3.95 0.37
CA PRO A 66 -15.63 -3.21 0.70
C PRO A 66 -14.40 -3.75 -0.05
N CYS A 67 -13.40 -2.89 -0.20
CA CYS A 67 -12.05 -3.19 -0.70
C CYS A 67 -11.89 -3.59 -2.18
N THR A 68 -12.90 -4.21 -2.80
CA THR A 68 -12.84 -4.71 -4.17
C THR A 68 -14.15 -4.51 -4.90
N ASN A 69 -14.07 -4.31 -6.21
CA ASN A 69 -15.22 -4.25 -7.09
C ASN A 69 -15.79 -5.66 -7.29
N LYS A 70 -17.11 -5.81 -7.13
CA LYS A 70 -17.82 -7.08 -7.31
C LYS A 70 -19.03 -6.89 -8.22
N ARG A 71 -19.30 -7.93 -9.01
CA ARG A 71 -20.51 -8.01 -9.83
C ARG A 71 -21.68 -8.46 -8.97
N LEU A 72 -22.81 -7.80 -9.11
CA LEU A 72 -24.08 -8.25 -8.57
C LEU A 72 -24.63 -9.40 -9.41
N SER A 73 -25.41 -10.28 -8.78
CA SER A 73 -26.01 -11.45 -9.42
C SER A 73 -27.35 -11.07 -10.08
N ASN A 74 -27.30 -10.35 -11.20
CA ASN A 74 -28.46 -10.16 -12.09
C ASN A 74 -27.97 -9.79 -13.51
N ASP A 75 -28.74 -10.11 -14.54
CA ASP A 75 -28.31 -10.00 -15.95
C ASP A 75 -28.70 -8.65 -16.58
N GLN A 76 -28.40 -7.54 -15.89
CA GLN A 76 -28.73 -6.18 -16.34
C GLN A 76 -27.53 -5.49 -17.01
N MET A 77 -27.79 -4.38 -17.71
CA MET A 77 -26.81 -3.70 -18.57
C MET A 77 -25.76 -2.85 -17.81
N SER A 78 -25.94 -2.55 -16.52
CA SER A 78 -25.05 -1.64 -15.81
C SER A 78 -23.71 -2.28 -15.42
N GLU A 79 -22.68 -1.45 -15.21
CA GLU A 79 -21.36 -1.89 -14.71
C GLU A 79 -21.43 -2.60 -13.34
N CYS A 80 -22.51 -2.40 -12.59
CA CYS A 80 -22.77 -3.19 -11.37
C CYS A 80 -22.91 -4.70 -11.63
N TYR A 81 -23.27 -5.10 -12.85
CA TYR A 81 -23.49 -6.50 -13.25
C TYR A 81 -22.46 -7.01 -14.26
N LYS A 82 -21.84 -6.11 -15.03
CA LYS A 82 -20.88 -6.41 -16.10
C LYS A 82 -19.46 -5.93 -15.73
N GLY A 83 -18.49 -6.13 -16.62
CA GLY A 83 -17.13 -5.60 -16.46
C GLY A 83 -16.45 -6.09 -15.18
N ASP A 84 -15.75 -5.22 -14.46
CA ASP A 84 -15.10 -5.57 -13.18
C ASP A 84 -16.04 -5.42 -11.96
N GLY A 85 -17.31 -5.04 -12.18
CA GLY A 85 -18.26 -4.72 -11.11
C GLY A 85 -17.99 -3.34 -10.49
N ALA A 86 -18.56 -3.10 -9.32
CA ALA A 86 -18.28 -1.90 -8.53
C ALA A 86 -18.24 -2.22 -7.03
N SER A 87 -17.71 -1.29 -6.24
CA SER A 87 -17.68 -1.41 -4.77
C SER A 87 -19.02 -0.98 -4.17
N LEU A 88 -19.67 0.02 -4.76
CA LEU A 88 -20.96 0.52 -4.32
C LEU A 88 -21.92 0.72 -5.50
N CYS A 89 -23.10 0.12 -5.39
CA CYS A 89 -24.17 0.18 -6.37
C CYS A 89 -25.50 0.51 -5.70
N ALA A 90 -26.39 1.19 -6.42
CA ALA A 90 -27.77 1.39 -6.01
C ALA A 90 -28.72 1.01 -7.13
N THR A 91 -29.85 0.39 -6.78
CA THR A 91 -30.95 0.10 -7.70
C THR A 91 -32.21 0.79 -7.18
N CYS A 92 -32.63 1.87 -7.86
CA CYS A 92 -33.84 2.62 -7.53
C CYS A 92 -34.84 2.50 -8.68
N ASN A 93 -36.09 2.13 -8.40
CA ASN A 93 -37.15 2.02 -9.42
C ASN A 93 -36.72 1.20 -10.66
N ASN A 94 -36.04 0.06 -10.45
CA ASN A 94 -35.44 -0.80 -11.50
C ASN A 94 -34.29 -0.20 -12.33
N ASN A 95 -33.88 1.03 -12.04
CA ASN A 95 -32.67 1.62 -12.63
C ASN A 95 -31.49 1.39 -11.69
N THR A 96 -30.39 0.88 -12.24
CA THR A 96 -29.17 0.63 -11.47
C THR A 96 -28.11 1.67 -11.80
N PHE A 97 -27.49 2.18 -10.75
CA PHE A 97 -26.46 3.22 -10.77
C PHE A 97 -25.21 2.72 -10.06
N VAL A 98 -24.04 3.06 -10.61
CA VAL A 98 -22.76 2.90 -9.92
C VAL A 98 -22.57 4.13 -9.05
N LEU A 99 -22.35 3.92 -7.75
CA LEU A 99 -22.12 5.00 -6.79
C LEU A 99 -20.65 5.15 -6.41
N GLY A 100 -19.83 4.13 -6.70
CA GLY A 100 -18.39 4.20 -6.47
C GLY A 100 -17.66 2.89 -6.76
N LYS A 101 -16.43 3.03 -7.25
CA LYS A 101 -15.45 1.95 -7.37
C LYS A 101 -14.49 1.98 -6.18
N ALA A 102 -13.89 0.83 -5.87
CA ALA A 102 -12.99 0.69 -4.72
C ALA A 102 -11.77 1.64 -4.82
N GLU A 103 -11.25 1.84 -6.02
CA GLU A 103 -10.12 2.74 -6.30
C GLU A 103 -10.45 4.23 -6.08
N GLU A 104 -11.73 4.60 -6.05
CA GLU A 104 -12.20 5.98 -5.85
C GLU A 104 -12.40 6.32 -4.36
N THR A 105 -12.31 5.33 -3.46
CA THR A 105 -12.52 5.53 -2.03
C THR A 105 -11.46 6.45 -1.42
N LYS A 106 -11.92 7.51 -0.76
CA LYS A 106 -11.10 8.35 0.12
C LYS A 106 -11.52 8.16 1.57
N ILE A 107 -10.56 7.84 2.43
CA ILE A 107 -10.82 7.67 3.87
C ILE A 107 -10.52 9.00 4.56
N ILE A 108 -11.55 9.62 5.12
CA ILE A 108 -11.48 10.90 5.83
C ILE A 108 -11.68 10.62 7.31
N ILE A 109 -10.74 11.08 8.12
CA ILE A 109 -10.84 11.04 9.57
C ILE A 109 -10.63 12.46 10.06
N GLU A 110 -11.65 13.01 10.69
CA GLU A 110 -11.54 14.31 11.32
C GLU A 110 -10.72 14.22 12.61
N SER A 111 -10.04 15.31 12.97
CA SER A 111 -9.26 15.40 14.22
C SER A 111 -10.13 15.31 15.48
N ASP A 112 -11.43 15.55 15.33
CA ASP A 112 -12.42 15.42 16.38
C ASP A 112 -12.85 13.95 16.51
N GLU A 113 -12.44 13.28 17.60
CA GLU A 113 -12.80 11.89 17.89
C GLU A 113 -14.30 11.67 18.05
N SER A 114 -15.10 12.73 18.20
CA SER A 114 -16.57 12.61 18.25
C SER A 114 -17.19 12.26 16.89
N LYS A 115 -16.46 12.47 15.79
CA LYS A 115 -16.95 12.17 14.45
C LYS A 115 -16.46 10.80 13.98
N PRO A 116 -17.36 9.97 13.42
CA PRO A 116 -16.98 8.66 12.92
C PRO A 116 -16.02 8.79 11.71
N PRO A 117 -15.17 7.78 11.46
CA PRO A 117 -14.40 7.70 10.23
C PRO A 117 -15.35 7.62 9.03
N VAL A 118 -14.98 8.28 7.94
CA VAL A 118 -15.82 8.38 6.75
C VAL A 118 -15.10 7.80 5.53
N PHE A 119 -15.79 6.93 4.81
CA PHE A 119 -15.36 6.44 3.50
C PHE A 119 -16.17 7.19 2.46
N MET A 120 -15.50 8.04 1.69
CA MET A 120 -16.12 8.91 0.69
C MET A 120 -15.80 8.40 -0.71
N PHE A 121 -16.85 8.20 -1.51
CA PHE A 121 -16.79 7.84 -2.92
C PHE A 121 -17.23 9.04 -3.75
N HIS A 122 -16.45 9.36 -4.78
CA HIS A 122 -16.84 10.34 -5.78
C HIS A 122 -16.78 9.69 -7.15
N HIS A 123 -17.96 9.45 -7.72
CA HIS A 123 -18.12 8.75 -8.98
C HIS A 123 -19.04 9.55 -9.91
N GLU A 124 -18.48 10.09 -10.99
CA GLU A 124 -19.18 11.00 -11.89
C GLU A 124 -19.86 12.15 -11.14
N ASN A 125 -21.19 12.17 -11.09
CA ASN A 125 -22.00 13.19 -10.41
C ASN A 125 -22.53 12.71 -9.05
N TYR A 126 -22.10 11.55 -8.57
CA TYR A 126 -22.53 10.94 -7.32
C TYR A 126 -21.46 11.13 -6.25
N THR A 127 -21.87 11.64 -5.08
CA THR A 127 -21.03 11.65 -3.89
C THR A 127 -21.69 10.76 -2.85
N THR A 128 -21.02 9.67 -2.48
CA THR A 128 -21.53 8.76 -1.46
C THR A 128 -20.59 8.71 -0.27
N THR A 129 -21.17 8.91 0.91
CA THR A 129 -20.47 8.96 2.18
C THR A 129 -20.91 7.78 3.01
N ILE A 130 -19.96 6.94 3.45
CA ILE A 130 -20.22 5.83 4.36
C ILE A 130 -19.52 6.13 5.69
N ALA A 131 -20.31 6.49 6.70
CA ALA A 131 -19.82 6.65 8.07
C ALA A 131 -19.61 5.27 8.71
N LEU A 132 -18.51 5.10 9.43
CA LEU A 132 -18.19 3.87 10.14
C LEU A 132 -18.65 3.94 11.59
N SER A 133 -19.57 3.06 11.99
CA SER A 133 -20.02 2.90 13.37
C SER A 133 -19.42 1.64 13.98
N CYS A 134 -18.53 1.83 14.97
CA CYS A 134 -17.92 0.74 15.70
C CYS A 134 -18.94 0.04 16.61
N CYS A 135 -19.00 -1.28 16.50
CA CYS A 135 -19.86 -2.09 17.34
C CYS A 135 -19.12 -3.37 17.74
N SER A 136 -18.83 -3.54 19.03
CA SER A 136 -17.97 -4.63 19.52
C SER A 136 -18.56 -6.03 19.36
N SER A 137 -19.89 -6.16 19.22
CA SER A 137 -20.57 -7.46 19.19
C SER A 137 -21.88 -7.40 18.40
N CYS A 138 -21.81 -7.04 17.13
CA CYS A 138 -22.94 -7.18 16.21
C CYS A 138 -22.51 -7.62 14.82
N GLU A 139 -23.49 -8.06 14.04
CA GLU A 139 -23.31 -8.35 12.63
C GLU A 139 -23.09 -7.06 11.83
N THR A 140 -22.52 -7.22 10.64
CA THR A 140 -22.25 -6.09 9.76
C THR A 140 -23.52 -5.67 9.03
N HIS A 141 -23.98 -4.45 9.26
CA HIS A 141 -25.17 -3.89 8.64
C HIS A 141 -24.88 -2.54 8.01
N LEU A 142 -25.55 -2.29 6.88
CA LEU A 142 -25.55 -1.01 6.20
C LEU A 142 -26.91 -0.35 6.38
N TYR A 143 -26.92 0.88 6.84
CA TYR A 143 -28.11 1.72 6.98
C TYR A 143 -28.02 2.91 6.04
N VAL A 144 -29.18 3.41 5.62
CA VAL A 144 -29.28 4.64 4.84
C VAL A 144 -29.65 5.76 5.81
N GLU A 145 -28.79 6.76 5.97
CA GLU A 145 -29.04 7.91 6.85
C GLU A 145 -29.79 9.02 6.12
N SER A 146 -29.35 9.37 4.91
CA SER A 146 -30.04 10.37 4.09
C SER A 146 -29.78 10.17 2.60
N LEU A 147 -30.79 10.56 1.80
CA LEU A 147 -30.81 10.43 0.35
C LEU A 147 -31.13 11.79 -0.27
N ASN A 148 -30.11 12.52 -0.72
CA ASN A 148 -30.26 13.81 -1.36
C ASN A 148 -30.14 13.66 -2.89
N LYS A 149 -31.28 13.50 -3.57
CA LYS A 149 -31.31 13.34 -5.05
C LYS A 149 -30.82 14.57 -5.82
N THR A 150 -30.75 15.73 -5.18
CA THR A 150 -30.19 16.97 -5.73
C THR A 150 -29.32 17.58 -4.65
N PRO A 151 -27.98 17.38 -4.66
CA PRO A 151 -27.09 17.14 -5.81
C PRO A 151 -26.56 15.70 -5.96
N ASN A 152 -27.39 14.64 -5.81
CA ASN A 152 -26.98 13.23 -5.85
C ASN A 152 -25.99 12.82 -4.74
N GLU A 153 -26.28 13.25 -3.52
CA GLU A 153 -25.53 12.92 -2.32
C GLU A 153 -26.23 11.80 -1.53
N TYR A 154 -25.46 10.78 -1.16
CA TYR A 154 -25.94 9.61 -0.44
C TYR A 154 -25.16 9.46 0.85
N HIS A 155 -25.84 9.41 1.99
CA HIS A 155 -25.22 9.17 3.28
C HIS A 155 -25.67 7.83 3.83
N LEU A 156 -24.71 6.95 4.06
CA LEU A 156 -24.88 5.60 4.54
C LEU A 156 -24.09 5.43 5.84
N LEU A 157 -24.55 4.53 6.70
CA LEU A 157 -23.89 4.17 7.94
C LEU A 157 -23.57 2.68 7.91
N LEU A 158 -22.30 2.33 8.03
CA LEU A 158 -21.85 0.95 8.17
C LEU A 158 -21.57 0.64 9.64
N THR A 159 -22.41 -0.18 10.24
CA THR A 159 -22.21 -0.69 11.60
C THR A 159 -21.55 -2.05 11.53
N SER A 160 -20.38 -2.21 12.17
CA SER A 160 -19.61 -3.46 12.13
C SER A 160 -18.59 -3.54 13.27
N THR A 161 -18.20 -4.76 13.63
CA THR A 161 -17.00 -5.02 14.46
C THR A 161 -15.72 -4.55 13.78
N TYR A 162 -15.69 -4.56 12.44
CA TYR A 162 -14.53 -4.15 11.65
C TYR A 162 -14.44 -2.64 11.41
N ALA A 163 -15.48 -1.90 11.79
CA ALA A 163 -15.49 -0.43 11.81
C ALA A 163 -14.76 0.15 13.04
N CYS A 164 -14.36 -0.70 13.99
CA CYS A 164 -13.60 -0.30 15.17
C CYS A 164 -12.13 -0.06 14.87
N LYS A 165 -11.54 0.92 15.55
CA LYS A 165 -10.09 1.18 15.51
C LYS A 165 -9.36 -0.04 16.09
N THR A 166 -8.41 -0.59 15.34
CA THR A 166 -7.68 -1.79 15.72
C THR A 166 -6.17 -1.60 15.58
N LEU A 167 -5.39 -2.41 16.30
CA LEU A 167 -3.95 -2.52 16.08
C LEU A 167 -3.70 -3.25 14.76
N MET A 168 -3.07 -2.56 13.82
CA MET A 168 -2.75 -3.05 12.51
C MET A 168 -1.29 -3.46 12.44
N HIS A 169 -1.04 -4.70 12.03
CA HIS A 169 0.30 -5.09 11.64
C HIS A 169 0.55 -4.53 10.24
N SER A 170 1.38 -3.51 10.13
CA SER A 170 1.82 -3.07 8.81
C SER A 170 2.59 -4.21 8.18
N LYS A 171 2.25 -4.55 6.93
CA LYS A 171 3.20 -5.27 6.09
C LYS A 171 4.29 -4.26 5.75
N GLY A 172 5.32 -4.19 6.58
CA GLY A 172 6.53 -3.42 6.29
C GLY A 172 7.18 -3.89 5.00
N LEU A 173 8.23 -3.19 4.55
CA LEU A 173 9.03 -3.67 3.42
C LEU A 173 9.43 -5.13 3.65
N SER A 174 9.31 -5.94 2.59
CA SER A 174 9.79 -7.31 2.63
C SER A 174 11.24 -7.33 3.12
N ILE A 175 11.60 -8.33 3.94
CA ILE A 175 12.97 -8.52 4.45
C ILE A 175 13.97 -8.45 3.29
N GLY A 176 13.61 -9.00 2.13
CA GLY A 176 14.45 -8.93 0.92
C GLY A 176 14.68 -7.49 0.45
N SER A 177 13.64 -6.66 0.37
CA SER A 177 13.76 -5.25 -0.03
C SER A 177 14.60 -4.46 0.97
N THR A 178 14.40 -4.69 2.26
CA THR A 178 15.17 -4.06 3.34
C THR A 178 16.65 -4.44 3.25
N LEU A 179 16.98 -5.72 3.04
CA LEU A 179 18.36 -6.19 2.86
C LEU A 179 19.01 -5.60 1.62
N LEU A 180 18.28 -5.48 0.51
CA LEU A 180 18.80 -4.85 -0.71
C LEU A 180 19.14 -3.38 -0.49
N ILE A 181 18.27 -2.63 0.22
CA ILE A 181 18.55 -1.22 0.56
C ILE A 181 19.84 -1.12 1.38
N TYR A 182 20.00 -1.94 2.42
CA TYR A 182 21.23 -1.96 3.21
C TYR A 182 22.46 -2.32 2.37
N LEU A 183 22.35 -3.31 1.48
CA LEU A 183 23.43 -3.71 0.58
C LEU A 183 23.89 -2.53 -0.28
N PHE A 184 22.96 -1.79 -0.90
CA PHE A 184 23.30 -0.64 -1.75
C PHE A 184 23.90 0.52 -0.95
N VAL A 185 23.37 0.84 0.23
CA VAL A 185 23.91 1.90 1.08
C VAL A 185 25.32 1.57 1.56
N ILE A 186 25.54 0.36 2.08
CA ILE A 186 26.86 -0.09 2.56
C ILE A 186 27.85 -0.17 1.41
N SER A 187 27.43 -0.71 0.26
CA SER A 187 28.24 -0.79 -0.96
C SER A 187 28.66 0.60 -1.44
N GLY A 188 27.73 1.56 -1.47
CA GLY A 188 28.01 2.95 -1.82
C GLY A 188 29.04 3.59 -0.89
N ILE A 189 28.88 3.43 0.43
CA ILE A 189 29.83 3.93 1.43
C ILE A 189 31.21 3.26 1.24
N TYR A 190 31.25 1.96 0.98
CA TYR A 190 32.47 1.21 0.75
C TYR A 190 33.23 1.67 -0.51
N PHE A 191 32.55 1.76 -1.64
CA PHE A 191 33.17 2.15 -2.91
C PHE A 191 33.59 3.62 -2.91
N ILE A 192 32.71 4.53 -2.48
CA ILE A 192 33.02 5.96 -2.44
C ILE A 192 34.11 6.22 -1.40
N GLY A 193 33.90 5.76 -0.16
CA GLY A 193 34.86 5.95 0.93
C GLY A 193 36.23 5.38 0.58
N GLY A 194 36.28 4.12 0.14
CA GLY A 194 37.52 3.46 -0.23
C GLY A 194 38.21 4.11 -1.43
N ALA A 195 37.48 4.56 -2.45
CA ALA A 195 38.08 5.27 -3.58
C ALA A 195 38.68 6.62 -3.17
N LEU A 196 38.01 7.35 -2.26
CA LEU A 196 38.56 8.59 -1.71
C LEU A 196 39.83 8.32 -0.91
N THR A 197 39.84 7.30 -0.07
CA THR A 197 41.02 6.90 0.71
C THR A 197 42.19 6.52 -0.19
N LEU A 198 41.96 5.67 -1.20
CA LEU A 198 43.00 5.24 -2.15
C LEU A 198 43.54 6.41 -2.96
N LYS A 199 42.67 7.32 -3.42
CA LYS A 199 43.07 8.51 -4.17
C LYS A 199 43.88 9.49 -3.32
N PHE A 200 43.41 9.84 -2.13
CA PHE A 200 44.01 10.92 -1.35
C PHE A 200 45.19 10.47 -0.47
N LEU A 201 45.17 9.25 0.06
CA LEU A 201 46.26 8.75 0.91
C LEU A 201 47.33 8.01 0.12
N ARG A 202 46.95 7.31 -0.96
CA ARG A 202 47.88 6.49 -1.75
C ARG A 202 48.17 7.02 -3.15
N GLY A 203 47.51 8.09 -3.57
CA GLY A 203 47.71 8.66 -4.91
C GLY A 203 47.23 7.75 -6.05
N ALA A 204 46.39 6.75 -5.76
CA ALA A 204 45.89 5.82 -6.77
C ALA A 204 45.05 6.56 -7.83
N THR A 205 45.18 6.15 -9.09
CA THR A 205 44.46 6.75 -10.23
C THR A 205 43.81 5.68 -11.11
N GLY A 206 42.72 6.04 -11.78
CA GLY A 206 42.01 5.13 -12.67
C GLY A 206 41.44 3.90 -11.96
N TRP A 207 41.68 2.72 -12.53
CA TRP A 207 41.13 1.43 -12.07
C TRP A 207 41.61 1.01 -10.67
N GLU A 208 42.77 1.50 -10.24
CA GLU A 208 43.32 1.21 -8.91
C GLU A 208 42.56 1.91 -7.77
N MET A 209 41.67 2.85 -8.10
CA MET A 209 40.81 3.50 -7.12
C MET A 209 39.67 2.60 -6.63
N MET A 210 39.39 1.47 -7.30
CA MET A 210 38.38 0.52 -6.84
C MET A 210 38.91 -0.30 -5.66
N PRO A 211 38.31 -0.19 -4.46
CA PRO A 211 38.73 -0.99 -3.30
C PRO A 211 38.59 -2.48 -3.60
N ASN A 212 39.64 -3.27 -3.29
CA ASN A 212 39.69 -4.71 -3.52
C ASN A 212 39.25 -5.15 -4.94
N HIS A 213 39.69 -4.44 -5.98
CA HIS A 213 39.24 -4.66 -7.36
C HIS A 213 39.30 -6.14 -7.83
N SER A 214 40.35 -6.88 -7.44
CA SER A 214 40.53 -8.29 -7.81
C SER A 214 39.41 -9.19 -7.28
N PHE A 215 38.95 -8.94 -6.05
CA PHE A 215 37.79 -9.63 -5.48
C PHE A 215 36.53 -9.34 -6.30
N TRP A 216 36.25 -8.08 -6.58
CA TRP A 216 35.04 -7.68 -7.30
C TRP A 216 35.01 -8.14 -8.76
N GLN A 217 36.17 -8.25 -9.41
CA GLN A 217 36.27 -8.84 -10.74
C GLN A 217 35.95 -10.34 -10.75
N SER A 218 36.31 -11.07 -9.68
CA SER A 218 36.02 -12.50 -9.54
C SER A 218 34.61 -12.83 -9.04
N LEU A 219 33.92 -11.85 -8.42
CA LEU A 219 32.61 -12.06 -7.81
C LEU A 219 31.54 -12.58 -8.80
N PRO A 220 31.41 -12.04 -10.04
CA PRO A 220 30.37 -12.50 -10.97
C PRO A 220 30.52 -13.98 -11.37
N SER A 221 31.75 -14.46 -11.56
CA SER A 221 31.99 -15.88 -11.88
C SER A 221 31.65 -16.76 -10.68
N LEU A 222 32.06 -16.37 -9.46
CA LEU A 222 31.73 -17.09 -8.23
C LEU A 222 30.20 -17.16 -7.99
N VAL A 223 29.47 -16.08 -8.28
CA VAL A 223 28.01 -16.06 -8.18
C VAL A 223 27.37 -16.99 -9.21
N LYS A 224 27.85 -16.97 -10.46
CA LYS A 224 27.37 -17.89 -11.51
C LYS A 224 27.57 -19.35 -11.10
N ASP A 225 28.72 -19.69 -10.54
CA ASP A 225 29.03 -21.04 -10.07
C ASP A 225 28.09 -21.45 -8.92
N GLY A 226 27.86 -20.56 -7.94
CA GLY A 226 26.94 -20.82 -6.83
C GLY A 226 25.48 -21.02 -7.27
N ILE A 227 25.02 -20.23 -8.24
CA ILE A 227 23.69 -20.38 -8.84
C ILE A 227 23.57 -21.75 -9.52
N THR A 228 24.53 -22.10 -10.38
CA THR A 228 24.55 -23.37 -11.11
C THR A 228 24.53 -24.56 -10.15
N PHE A 229 25.36 -24.52 -9.10
CA PHE A 229 25.40 -25.54 -8.06
C PHE A 229 24.04 -25.71 -7.35
N THR A 230 23.36 -24.60 -7.05
CA THR A 230 22.06 -24.64 -6.36
C THR A 230 20.97 -25.22 -7.25
N PHE A 231 20.89 -24.81 -8.51
CA PHE A 231 19.90 -25.32 -9.48
C PHE A 231 20.17 -26.77 -9.88
N ASN A 232 21.41 -27.24 -9.78
CA ASN A 232 21.78 -28.65 -9.95
C ASN A 232 21.52 -29.52 -8.70
N CYS A 233 20.70 -29.07 -7.74
CA CYS A 233 20.41 -29.79 -6.49
C CYS A 233 21.68 -30.21 -5.73
N CYS A 234 22.65 -29.31 -5.63
CA CYS A 234 23.94 -29.56 -4.98
C CYS A 234 24.78 -30.68 -5.62
N ARG A 235 24.48 -31.06 -6.86
CA ARG A 235 25.37 -31.92 -7.65
C ARG A 235 26.49 -31.06 -8.21
N LEU A 236 27.72 -31.44 -7.88
CA LEU A 236 28.90 -30.91 -8.55
C LEU A 236 28.82 -31.35 -10.01
N ASP A 237 28.56 -30.41 -10.92
CA ASP A 237 28.92 -30.62 -12.31
C ASP A 237 30.43 -30.79 -12.34
N SER A 238 30.87 -31.98 -12.72
CA SER A 238 32.28 -32.26 -12.96
C SER A 238 32.73 -31.39 -14.12
N TYR A 239 33.33 -30.24 -13.81
CA TYR A 239 34.08 -29.47 -14.79
C TYR A 239 35.19 -30.40 -15.34
N GLU A 240 34.94 -31.03 -16.48
CA GLU A 240 36.01 -31.61 -17.28
C GLU A 240 36.93 -30.46 -17.68
N ARG A 241 38.16 -30.54 -17.17
CA ARG A 241 39.29 -29.72 -17.55
C ARG A 241 39.42 -29.75 -19.08
N ILE A 242 39.28 -28.59 -19.72
CA ILE A 242 39.82 -28.32 -21.06
C ILE A 242 40.61 -27.02 -20.99
#